data_AF-A0A2S2C860-F1
#
_entry.id   AF-A0A2S2C860-F1
#
_cell.length_a   1.000
_cell.length_b   1.000
_cell.length_c   1.000
_cell.angle_alpha   90.00
_cell.angle_beta   90.00
_cell.angle_gamma   90.00
#
_symmetry.space_group_name_H-M   'P 1'
#
loop_
_entity.id
_entity.type
_entity.pdbx_description
1 polymer ?
#
loop_
_entity_poly.entity_id
_entity_poly.type
_entity_poly.pdbx_seq_one_letter_code
_entity_poly.pdbx_strand_id
1 'polypeptide(L)'
;MANTREGLAAARARGRKGGRPSKLSPDQIGLAQRLYDAGEHTVAQISGMLKLPRTTVYGHLNKRQMDRAPAEQASAVVTDPPVRPPRTCPTCGHEPTTRAEAAHQRADLAVTWVHADPNRRGRVISRHHCRHCEPGQPAFDIACSVCGDGPIIAGALAEQAKNGNLAEPVRRWLTAAEWAVTPDLLCPGHAYAAD
;
A
#
# COMPACT_ATOMS: atom_id res chain seq x y z
N MET A 1 -18.98 35.30 8.58
CA MET A 1 -18.36 34.49 7.50
C MET A 1 -18.76 33.03 7.67
N ALA A 2 -19.90 32.62 7.13
CA ALA A 2 -20.38 31.23 7.20
C ALA A 2 -21.05 30.93 5.87
N ASN A 3 -20.51 30.00 5.08
CA ASN A 3 -21.15 29.45 3.86
C ASN A 3 -20.37 28.27 3.25
N THR A 4 -19.15 27.95 3.70
CA THR A 4 -18.34 26.87 3.10
C THR A 4 -18.91 25.48 3.39
N ARG A 5 -19.45 25.25 4.59
CA ARG A 5 -20.00 23.93 4.98
C ARG A 5 -21.38 23.68 4.38
N GLU A 6 -22.26 24.69 4.38
CA GLU A 6 -23.59 24.61 3.76
C GLU A 6 -23.49 24.48 2.23
N GLY A 7 -22.57 25.21 1.58
CA GLY A 7 -22.32 25.06 0.15
C GLY A 7 -21.84 23.66 -0.24
N LEU A 8 -20.97 23.05 0.58
CA LEU A 8 -20.54 21.65 0.38
C LEU A 8 -21.68 20.65 0.64
N ALA A 9 -22.50 20.86 1.68
CA ALA A 9 -23.65 20.01 1.96
C ALA A 9 -24.69 20.06 0.83
N ALA A 10 -25.00 21.26 0.33
CA ALA A 10 -25.90 21.44 -0.81
C ALA A 10 -25.32 20.86 -2.12
N ALA A 11 -24.01 20.93 -2.33
CA ALA A 11 -23.36 20.26 -3.47
C ALA A 11 -23.47 18.73 -3.38
N ARG A 12 -23.27 18.15 -2.19
CA ARG A 12 -23.43 16.70 -1.95
C ARG A 12 -24.88 16.26 -2.11
N ALA A 13 -25.85 17.02 -1.60
CA ALA A 13 -27.28 16.74 -1.75
C ALA A 13 -27.72 16.72 -3.23
N ARG A 14 -27.06 17.52 -4.08
CA ARG A 14 -27.24 17.51 -5.55
C ARG A 14 -26.44 16.43 -6.27
N GLY A 15 -25.86 15.46 -5.55
CA GLY A 15 -25.13 14.34 -6.13
C GLY A 15 -23.73 14.66 -6.67
N ARG A 16 -23.19 15.86 -6.43
CA ARG A 16 -21.78 16.14 -6.77
C ARG A 16 -20.88 15.40 -5.79
N LYS A 17 -20.22 14.35 -6.28
CA LYS A 17 -19.07 13.74 -5.60
C LYS A 17 -17.89 14.69 -5.67
N GLY A 18 -17.66 15.47 -4.62
CA GLY A 18 -16.49 16.33 -4.48
C GLY A 18 -15.25 15.51 -4.15
N GLY A 19 -14.16 15.71 -4.89
CA GLY A 19 -12.87 15.04 -4.70
C GLY A 19 -12.02 15.07 -5.96
N ARG A 20 -10.71 14.81 -5.82
CA ARG A 20 -9.82 14.60 -6.98
C ARG A 20 -10.30 13.34 -7.72
N PRO A 21 -10.55 13.39 -9.04
CA PRO A 21 -10.94 12.21 -9.82
C PRO A 21 -9.95 11.05 -9.60
N SER A 22 -10.47 9.83 -9.54
CA SER A 22 -9.62 8.64 -9.50
C SER A 22 -8.73 8.62 -10.75
N LYS A 23 -7.43 8.36 -10.56
CA LYS A 23 -6.49 8.15 -11.68
C LYS A 23 -6.73 6.82 -12.41
N LEU A 24 -7.54 5.93 -11.82
CA LEU A 24 -7.89 4.61 -12.33
C LEU A 24 -9.37 4.55 -12.71
N SER A 25 -9.65 4.12 -13.94
CA SER A 25 -10.99 3.75 -14.35
C SER A 25 -11.41 2.41 -13.71
N PRO A 26 -12.72 2.15 -13.55
CA PRO A 26 -13.21 0.87 -13.04
C PRO A 26 -12.69 -0.35 -13.82
N ASP A 27 -12.57 -0.22 -15.14
CA ASP A 27 -12.07 -1.29 -16.01
C ASP A 27 -10.59 -1.57 -15.78
N GLN A 28 -9.79 -0.52 -15.56
CA GLN A 28 -8.38 -0.66 -15.22
C GLN A 28 -8.18 -1.29 -13.84
N ILE A 29 -9.07 -1.01 -12.87
CA ILE A 29 -9.06 -1.67 -11.56
C ILE A 29 -9.38 -3.15 -11.71
N GLY A 30 -10.42 -3.50 -12.47
CA GLY A 30 -10.79 -4.89 -12.74
C GLY A 30 -9.67 -5.65 -13.46
N LEU A 31 -9.01 -5.02 -14.43
CA LEU A 31 -7.84 -5.59 -15.09
C LEU A 31 -6.68 -5.78 -14.12
N ALA A 32 -6.32 -4.76 -13.34
CA ALA A 32 -5.25 -4.84 -12.33
C ALA A 32 -5.49 -5.98 -11.34
N GLN A 33 -6.74 -6.11 -10.87
CA GLN A 33 -7.13 -7.16 -9.94
C GLN A 33 -6.98 -8.55 -10.56
N ARG A 34 -7.44 -8.77 -11.80
CA ARG A 34 -7.29 -10.07 -12.48
C ARG A 34 -5.83 -10.45 -12.69
N LEU A 35 -5.00 -9.50 -13.10
CA LEU A 35 -3.57 -9.74 -13.31
C LEU A 35 -2.86 -10.07 -11.99
N TYR A 36 -3.28 -9.41 -10.90
CA TYR A 36 -2.78 -9.69 -9.56
C TYR A 36 -3.25 -11.06 -9.06
N ASP A 37 -4.54 -11.37 -9.21
CA ASP A 37 -5.15 -12.65 -8.79
C ASP A 37 -4.60 -13.84 -9.58
N ALA A 38 -4.22 -13.64 -10.84
CA ALA A 38 -3.57 -14.66 -11.66
C ALA A 38 -2.16 -15.02 -11.16
N GLY A 39 -1.50 -14.15 -10.37
CA GLY A 39 -0.14 -14.36 -9.87
C GLY A 39 0.96 -14.32 -10.95
N GLU A 40 0.60 -14.21 -12.22
CA GLU A 40 1.53 -14.15 -13.37
C GLU A 40 2.22 -12.78 -13.49
N HIS A 41 1.66 -11.75 -12.85
CA HIS A 41 2.19 -10.40 -12.91
C HIS A 41 2.38 -9.80 -11.52
N THR A 42 3.59 -9.31 -11.28
CA THR A 42 3.89 -8.57 -10.06
C THR A 42 3.16 -7.22 -10.07
N VAL A 43 2.88 -6.66 -8.89
CA VAL A 43 2.29 -5.31 -8.76
C VAL A 43 3.13 -4.26 -9.51
N ALA A 44 4.46 -4.46 -9.60
CA ALA A 44 5.34 -3.58 -10.37
C ALA A 44 5.06 -3.67 -11.87
N GLN A 45 4.93 -4.89 -12.41
CA GLN A 45 4.57 -5.11 -13.82
C GLN A 45 3.18 -4.55 -14.12
N ILE A 46 2.21 -4.80 -13.24
CA ILE A 46 0.83 -4.25 -13.37
C ILE A 46 0.87 -2.72 -13.36
N SER A 47 1.65 -2.12 -12.45
CA SER A 47 1.81 -0.66 -12.40
C SER A 47 2.46 -0.07 -13.65
N GLY A 48 3.45 -0.77 -14.23
CA GLY A 48 4.09 -0.40 -15.48
C GLY A 48 3.15 -0.50 -16.68
N MET A 49 2.38 -1.59 -16.76
CA MET A 49 1.36 -1.79 -17.81
C MET A 49 0.27 -0.71 -17.76
N LEU A 50 -0.16 -0.32 -16.56
CA LEU A 50 -1.17 0.71 -16.35
C LEU A 50 -0.60 2.13 -16.36
N LYS A 51 0.73 2.29 -16.42
CA LYS A 51 1.47 3.57 -16.30
C LYS A 51 1.07 4.39 -15.08
N LEU A 52 0.89 3.71 -13.95
CA LEU A 52 0.47 4.31 -12.69
C LEU A 52 1.46 4.01 -11.58
N PRO A 53 1.58 4.89 -10.56
CA PRO A 53 2.35 4.57 -9.37
C PRO A 53 1.80 3.31 -8.69
N ARG A 54 2.69 2.47 -8.14
CA ARG A 54 2.30 1.29 -7.35
C ARG A 54 1.41 1.66 -6.17
N THR A 55 1.60 2.83 -5.55
CA THR A 55 0.69 3.34 -4.49
C THR A 55 -0.75 3.44 -4.98
N THR A 56 -0.94 3.85 -6.24
CA THR A 56 -2.27 3.94 -6.85
C THR A 56 -2.81 2.54 -7.13
N VAL A 57 -1.99 1.61 -7.61
CA VAL A 57 -2.42 0.22 -7.84
C VAL A 57 -2.76 -0.50 -6.53
N TYR A 58 -1.90 -0.41 -5.51
CA TYR A 58 -2.09 -1.01 -4.18
C TYR A 58 -3.41 -0.62 -3.54
N GLY A 59 -3.76 0.67 -3.61
CA GLY A 59 -5.01 1.15 -3.05
C GLY A 59 -6.23 0.49 -3.67
N HIS A 60 -6.13 -0.05 -4.90
CA HIS A 60 -7.23 -0.65 -5.63
C HIS A 60 -7.22 -2.20 -5.69
N LEU A 61 -6.21 -2.87 -5.12
CA LEU A 61 -6.11 -4.34 -5.10
C LEU A 61 -6.65 -4.96 -3.79
N ASN A 62 -7.43 -6.04 -3.93
CA ASN A 62 -7.84 -6.90 -2.82
C ASN A 62 -6.80 -8.01 -2.62
N LYS A 63 -6.04 -7.93 -1.52
CA LYS A 63 -4.92 -8.83 -1.20
C LYS A 63 -5.31 -10.21 -0.64
N ARG A 64 -6.56 -10.66 -0.81
CA ARG A 64 -7.08 -11.83 -0.06
C ARG A 64 -6.56 -13.21 -0.54
N GLN A 65 -5.79 -13.31 -1.62
CA GLN A 65 -5.51 -14.61 -2.25
C GLN A 65 -4.03 -15.00 -2.42
N MET A 66 -3.06 -14.09 -2.31
CA MET A 66 -1.66 -14.45 -2.58
C MET A 66 -0.98 -15.24 -1.45
N ASP A 67 -1.58 -15.30 -0.24
CA ASP A 67 -1.11 -16.17 0.85
C ASP A 67 -1.56 -17.64 0.69
N ARG A 68 -2.22 -18.01 -0.42
CA ARG A 68 -2.69 -19.38 -0.63
C ARG A 68 -2.55 -19.82 -2.09
N ALA A 69 -1.41 -20.45 -2.38
CA ALA A 69 -1.32 -21.40 -3.49
C ALA A 69 -2.36 -22.55 -3.31
N PRO A 70 -2.80 -23.24 -4.37
CA PRO A 70 -4.07 -23.95 -4.40
C PRO A 70 -4.00 -25.27 -3.63
N ALA A 71 -4.43 -25.26 -2.37
CA ALA A 71 -4.82 -26.46 -1.64
C ALA A 71 -6.35 -26.53 -1.59
N GLU A 72 -6.82 -27.49 -2.39
CA GLU A 72 -8.10 -28.19 -2.37
C GLU A 72 -8.74 -28.30 -0.97
N GLN A 73 -10.07 -28.34 -0.98
CA GLN A 73 -10.99 -28.20 0.13
C GLN A 73 -10.63 -29.02 1.40
N ALA A 74 -10.52 -28.35 2.56
CA ALA A 74 -11.01 -28.87 3.85
C ALA A 74 -10.91 -27.83 4.98
N SER A 75 -12.05 -27.68 5.66
CA SER A 75 -12.28 -27.30 7.06
C SER A 75 -11.79 -25.96 7.63
N ALA A 76 -12.78 -25.20 8.13
CA ALA A 76 -12.63 -23.97 8.86
C ALA A 76 -12.06 -24.22 10.26
N VAL A 77 -10.82 -23.83 10.48
CA VAL A 77 -10.36 -23.43 11.80
C VAL A 77 -10.56 -21.91 11.87
N VAL A 78 -11.48 -21.48 12.74
CA VAL A 78 -11.62 -20.08 13.09
C VAL A 78 -10.42 -19.73 13.96
N THR A 79 -9.33 -19.33 13.31
CA THR A 79 -8.32 -18.48 13.94
C THR A 79 -8.94 -17.09 14.12
N ASP A 80 -8.72 -16.53 15.31
CA ASP A 80 -9.09 -15.16 15.67
C ASP A 80 -8.81 -14.21 14.48
N PRO A 81 -9.78 -13.41 14.00
CA PRO A 81 -9.57 -12.63 12.80
C PRO A 81 -8.37 -11.70 12.97
N PRO A 82 -7.47 -11.58 11.97
CA PRO A 82 -6.43 -10.56 12.01
C PRO A 82 -7.13 -9.23 12.26
N VAL A 83 -6.68 -8.51 13.29
CA VAL A 83 -7.24 -7.22 13.72
C VAL A 83 -7.47 -6.38 12.46
N ARG A 84 -8.72 -6.30 12.00
CA ARG A 84 -9.01 -5.61 10.75
C ARG A 84 -8.63 -4.15 10.99
N PRO A 85 -7.75 -3.56 10.15
CA PRO A 85 -7.39 -2.17 10.31
C PRO A 85 -8.67 -1.34 10.33
N PRO A 86 -8.74 -0.33 11.22
CA PRO A 86 -9.96 0.42 11.46
C PRO A 86 -10.47 1.01 10.14
N ARG A 87 -11.80 0.96 9.97
CA ARG A 87 -12.46 1.58 8.81
C ARG A 87 -12.25 3.08 8.76
N THR A 88 -11.92 3.72 9.88
CA THR A 88 -11.62 5.15 9.99
C THR A 88 -10.11 5.35 10.03
N CYS A 89 -9.61 6.34 9.31
CA CYS A 89 -8.18 6.66 9.33
C CYS A 89 -7.79 7.18 10.73
N PRO A 90 -6.82 6.56 11.43
CA PRO A 90 -6.43 7.00 12.77
C PRO A 90 -5.68 8.34 12.77
N THR A 91 -5.14 8.75 11.62
CA THR A 91 -4.35 9.98 11.48
C THR A 91 -5.21 11.22 11.21
N CYS A 92 -6.16 11.13 10.28
CA CYS A 92 -6.97 12.28 9.87
C CYS A 92 -8.47 12.15 10.17
N GLY A 93 -8.92 11.00 10.69
CA GLY A 93 -10.33 10.75 10.97
C GLY A 93 -11.19 10.50 9.72
N HIS A 94 -10.62 10.33 8.53
CA HIS A 94 -11.41 10.07 7.33
C HIS A 94 -12.25 8.79 7.48
N GLU A 95 -13.56 8.96 7.32
CA GLU A 95 -14.55 7.89 7.35
C GLU A 95 -15.07 7.61 5.93
N PRO A 96 -14.79 6.41 5.39
CA PRO A 96 -15.31 5.97 4.10
C PRO A 96 -16.84 5.95 4.09
N THR A 97 -17.43 6.46 3.02
CA THR A 97 -18.89 6.52 2.85
C THR A 97 -19.46 5.27 2.16
N THR A 98 -18.59 4.48 1.52
CA THR A 98 -18.96 3.25 0.83
C THR A 98 -18.09 2.07 1.25
N ARG A 99 -18.60 0.85 1.02
CA ARG A 99 -17.84 -0.39 1.25
C ARG A 99 -16.57 -0.47 0.39
N ALA A 100 -16.62 0.02 -0.85
CA ALA A 100 -15.48 0.04 -1.75
C ALA A 100 -14.39 0.99 -1.22
N GLU A 101 -14.75 2.20 -0.81
CA GLU A 101 -13.83 3.15 -0.16
C GLU A 101 -13.24 2.56 1.13
N ALA A 102 -14.04 1.85 1.94
CA ALA A 102 -13.56 1.19 3.15
C ALA A 102 -12.62 0.01 2.87
N ALA A 103 -12.75 -0.65 1.72
CA ALA A 103 -11.80 -1.67 1.28
C ALA A 103 -10.48 -1.02 0.84
N HIS A 104 -10.55 0.02 0.01
CA HIS A 104 -9.38 0.77 -0.45
C HIS A 104 -8.60 1.38 0.72
N GLN A 105 -9.29 2.03 1.66
CA GLN A 105 -8.61 2.61 2.83
C GLN A 105 -7.92 1.55 3.68
N ARG A 106 -8.53 0.36 3.86
CA ARG A 106 -7.86 -0.74 4.57
C ARG A 106 -6.65 -1.27 3.81
N ALA A 107 -6.70 -1.31 2.49
CA ALA A 107 -5.56 -1.70 1.65
C ALA A 107 -4.42 -0.68 1.75
N ASP A 108 -4.72 0.62 1.69
CA ASP A 108 -3.75 1.71 1.87
C ASP A 108 -3.10 1.64 3.27
N LEU A 109 -3.92 1.49 4.31
CA LEU A 109 -3.44 1.39 5.70
C LEU A 109 -2.67 0.10 5.98
N ALA A 110 -2.78 -0.93 5.13
CA ALA A 110 -1.97 -2.14 5.23
C ALA A 110 -0.58 -1.97 4.61
N VAL A 111 -0.33 -0.90 3.83
CA VAL A 111 1.00 -0.63 3.27
C VAL A 111 1.90 -0.01 4.34
N THR A 112 3.06 -0.63 4.56
CA THR A 112 4.09 -0.10 5.46
C THR A 112 4.92 0.97 4.75
N TRP A 113 4.96 2.17 5.32
CA TRP A 113 5.82 3.25 4.88
C TRP A 113 7.01 3.44 5.82
N VAL A 114 8.21 3.53 5.26
CA VAL A 114 9.45 3.76 6.00
C VAL A 114 9.86 5.22 5.86
N HIS A 115 9.96 5.91 7.01
CA HIS A 115 10.32 7.32 7.11
C HIS A 115 11.62 7.48 7.89
N ALA A 116 12.38 8.54 7.62
CA ALA A 116 13.42 8.98 8.55
C ALA A 116 12.77 9.39 9.89
N ASP A 117 13.37 9.00 11.01
CA ASP A 117 12.91 9.45 12.32
C ASP A 117 13.26 10.95 12.49
N PRO A 118 12.28 11.85 12.61
CA PRO A 118 12.54 13.28 12.77
C PRO A 118 13.26 13.61 14.08
N ASN A 119 13.12 12.76 15.10
CA ASN A 119 13.72 12.96 16.41
C ASN A 119 15.08 12.27 16.55
N ARG A 120 15.41 11.31 15.68
CA ARG A 120 16.65 10.52 15.75
C ARG A 120 17.28 10.37 14.39
N ARG A 121 18.28 11.22 14.09
CA ARG A 121 19.06 11.10 12.85
C ARG A 121 19.64 9.69 12.71
N GLY A 122 19.56 9.14 11.49
CA GLY A 122 20.06 7.80 11.18
C GLY A 122 19.21 6.64 11.72
N ARG A 123 18.00 6.93 12.23
CA ARG A 123 16.96 5.92 12.49
C ARG A 123 15.80 6.09 11.51
N VAL A 124 15.06 5.01 11.33
CA VAL A 124 13.84 5.00 10.53
C VAL A 124 12.68 4.54 11.40
N ILE A 125 11.48 4.98 11.04
CA ILE A 125 10.22 4.60 11.68
C ILE A 125 9.23 4.12 10.62
N SER A 126 8.41 3.15 11.01
CA SER A 126 7.32 2.64 10.18
C SER A 126 6.03 3.40 10.47
N ARG A 127 5.29 3.75 9.41
CA ARG A 127 3.98 4.41 9.49
C ARG A 127 3.04 3.83 8.44
N HIS A 128 1.74 4.00 8.64
CA HIS A 128 0.69 3.64 7.70
C HIS A 128 -0.15 4.87 7.38
N HIS A 129 -0.54 5.01 6.11
CA HIS A 129 -1.23 6.20 5.63
C HIS A 129 -2.45 5.81 4.81
N CYS A 130 -3.58 6.49 5.02
CA CYS A 130 -4.66 6.47 4.03
C CYS A 130 -4.28 7.35 2.84
N ARG A 131 -5.00 7.24 1.72
CA ARG A 131 -4.82 8.09 0.53
C ARG A 131 -4.83 9.61 0.79
N HIS A 132 -5.53 10.08 1.84
CA HIS A 132 -5.57 11.50 2.19
C HIS A 132 -4.35 11.96 3.00
N CYS A 133 -3.67 11.03 3.67
CA CYS A 133 -2.51 11.28 4.51
C CYS A 133 -1.21 10.85 3.83
N GLU A 134 -1.29 10.19 2.68
CA GLU A 134 -0.14 9.67 1.95
C GLU A 134 0.89 10.79 1.79
N PRO A 135 2.16 10.55 2.21
CA PRO A 135 3.20 11.52 1.99
C PRO A 135 3.33 11.77 0.49
N GLY A 136 3.51 13.03 0.11
CA GLY A 136 3.78 13.38 -1.29
C GLY A 136 5.06 12.72 -1.82
N GLN A 137 5.29 12.87 -3.12
CA GLN A 137 6.58 12.52 -3.68
C GLN A 137 7.69 13.33 -2.98
N PRO A 138 8.83 12.72 -2.70
CA PRO A 138 9.28 11.47 -3.32
C PRO A 138 8.96 10.18 -2.54
N ALA A 139 8.59 9.15 -3.30
CA ALA A 139 8.38 7.79 -2.81
C ALA A 139 9.21 6.79 -3.64
N PHE A 140 9.71 5.74 -2.99
CA PHE A 140 10.46 4.65 -3.62
C PHE A 140 9.94 3.31 -3.11
N ASP A 141 9.50 2.45 -4.03
CA ASP A 141 8.99 1.13 -3.73
C ASP A 141 10.13 0.13 -3.53
N ILE A 142 10.19 -0.48 -2.35
CA ILE A 142 10.98 -1.70 -2.15
C ILE A 142 10.07 -2.86 -2.52
N ALA A 143 10.48 -3.66 -3.50
CA ALA A 143 9.69 -4.79 -3.97
C ALA A 143 10.51 -6.08 -3.82
N CYS A 144 9.89 -7.11 -3.24
CA CYS A 144 10.40 -8.46 -3.30
C CYS A 144 10.50 -8.90 -4.77
N SER A 145 11.61 -9.50 -5.18
CA SER A 145 11.80 -9.97 -6.56
C SER A 145 10.83 -11.07 -6.96
N VAL A 146 10.28 -11.82 -6.00
CA VAL A 146 9.34 -12.93 -6.24
C VAL A 146 7.90 -12.44 -6.33
N CYS A 147 7.31 -11.92 -5.24
CA CYS A 147 5.91 -11.48 -5.26
C CYS A 147 5.70 -10.02 -5.70
N GLY A 148 6.76 -9.22 -5.75
CA GLY A 148 6.66 -7.79 -6.04
C GLY A 148 6.04 -6.95 -4.92
N ASP A 149 5.78 -7.52 -3.74
CA ASP A 149 5.28 -6.80 -2.57
C ASP A 149 6.40 -6.24 -1.71
N GLY A 150 6.11 -5.17 -0.97
CA GLY A 150 7.05 -4.60 -0.01
C GLY A 150 6.70 -3.20 0.49
N PRO A 151 7.54 -2.65 1.38
CA PRO A 151 7.34 -1.34 1.98
C PRO A 151 7.69 -0.21 1.00
N ILE A 152 7.21 1.00 1.32
CA ILE A 152 7.49 2.21 0.54
C ILE A 152 8.33 3.18 1.37
N ILE A 153 9.46 3.62 0.83
CA ILE A 153 10.30 4.65 1.45
C ILE A 153 9.77 6.03 1.08
N ALA A 154 9.71 6.95 2.04
CA ALA A 154 9.30 8.33 1.81
C ALA A 154 10.44 9.35 1.95
N GLY A 155 10.31 10.48 1.23
CA GLY A 155 11.12 11.69 1.44
C GLY A 155 12.58 11.53 1.04
N ALA A 156 13.49 12.12 1.83
CA ALA A 156 14.92 12.14 1.51
C ALA A 156 15.54 10.74 1.34
N LEU A 157 15.04 9.75 2.07
CA LEU A 157 15.47 8.36 1.93
C LEU A 157 15.01 7.76 0.59
N ALA A 158 13.84 8.15 0.09
CA ALA A 158 13.33 7.72 -1.20
C ALA A 158 14.18 8.28 -2.35
N GLU A 159 14.62 9.54 -2.26
CA GLU A 159 15.52 10.13 -3.26
C GLU A 159 16.88 9.45 -3.30
N GLN A 160 17.45 9.11 -2.14
CA GLN A 160 18.69 8.34 -2.08
C GLN A 160 18.52 6.97 -2.77
N ALA A 161 17.42 6.28 -2.50
CA ALA A 161 17.12 4.99 -3.10
C ALA A 161 16.93 5.07 -4.63
N LYS A 162 16.24 6.11 -5.13
CA LYS A 162 16.12 6.37 -6.58
C LYS A 162 17.47 6.58 -7.27
N ASN A 163 18.44 7.13 -6.55
CA ASN A 163 19.81 7.32 -7.04
C ASN A 163 20.68 6.05 -6.88
N GLY A 164 20.07 4.89 -6.61
CA GLY A 164 20.75 3.61 -6.48
C GLY A 164 21.39 3.36 -5.11
N ASN A 165 21.13 4.23 -4.12
CA ASN A 165 21.68 4.08 -2.77
C ASN A 165 20.59 3.82 -1.74
N LEU A 166 20.44 2.55 -1.36
CA LEU A 166 19.59 2.19 -0.23
C LEU A 166 20.31 2.48 1.09
N ALA A 167 19.92 3.57 1.75
CA ALA A 167 20.57 4.04 2.97
C ALA A 167 20.66 2.97 4.05
N GLU A 168 21.78 2.91 4.77
CA GLU A 168 22.06 1.92 5.81
C GLU A 168 20.96 1.80 6.90
N PRO A 169 20.32 2.90 7.38
CA PRO A 169 19.18 2.78 8.29
C PRO A 169 18.01 1.98 7.72
N VAL A 170 17.76 2.08 6.41
CA VAL A 170 16.70 1.32 5.73
C VAL A 170 17.11 -0.14 5.59
N ARG A 171 18.36 -0.43 5.20
CA ARG A 171 18.89 -1.80 5.11
C ARG A 171 18.79 -2.53 6.45
N ARG A 172 19.22 -1.90 7.54
CA ARG A 172 19.09 -2.48 8.89
C ARG A 172 17.64 -2.72 9.29
N TRP A 173 16.73 -1.82 8.94
CA TRP A 173 15.31 -1.99 9.23
C TRP A 173 14.73 -3.17 8.43
N LEU A 174 15.11 -3.33 7.16
CA LEU A 174 14.72 -4.48 6.34
C LEU A 174 15.22 -5.79 6.94
N THR A 175 16.50 -5.88 7.28
CA THR A 175 17.08 -7.08 7.92
C THR A 175 16.42 -7.39 9.25
N ALA A 176 16.12 -6.37 10.08
CA ALA A 176 15.39 -6.55 11.33
C ALA A 176 13.93 -6.99 11.11
N ALA A 177 13.35 -6.67 9.96
CA ALA A 177 12.05 -7.15 9.49
C ALA A 177 12.18 -8.47 8.69
N GLU A 178 13.32 -9.17 8.79
CA GLU A 178 13.59 -10.47 8.16
C GLU A 178 13.57 -10.47 6.63
N TRP A 179 13.81 -9.31 6.02
CA TRP A 179 14.03 -9.24 4.58
C TRP A 179 15.46 -9.67 4.23
N ALA A 180 15.59 -10.50 3.19
CA ALA A 180 16.87 -10.66 2.52
C ALA A 180 17.12 -9.42 1.65
N VAL A 181 18.31 -8.82 1.78
CA VAL A 181 18.70 -7.61 1.04
C VAL A 181 19.88 -7.85 0.10
N THR A 182 20.41 -9.06 0.08
CA THR A 182 21.51 -9.53 -0.77
C THR A 182 21.36 -11.05 -1.01
N PRO A 183 21.60 -11.56 -2.23
CA PRO A 183 21.89 -10.81 -3.45
C PRO A 183 20.66 -10.05 -3.97
N ASP A 184 19.46 -10.56 -3.73
CA ASP A 184 18.18 -9.96 -4.15
C ASP A 184 17.35 -9.51 -2.95
N LEU A 185 16.42 -8.57 -3.20
CA LEU A 185 15.44 -8.16 -2.22
C LEU A 185 14.32 -9.21 -2.12
N LEU A 186 14.24 -9.92 -1.00
CA LEU A 186 13.19 -10.90 -0.72
C LEU A 186 12.46 -10.56 0.57
N CYS A 187 11.13 -10.63 0.53
CA CYS A 187 10.32 -10.50 1.74
C CYS A 187 10.45 -11.76 2.61
N PRO A 188 10.10 -11.70 3.91
CA PRO A 188 10.26 -12.83 4.83
C PRO A 188 9.65 -14.13 4.30
N GLY A 189 8.43 -14.06 3.72
CA GLY A 189 7.76 -15.24 3.16
C GLY A 189 8.50 -15.92 2.00
N HIS A 190 9.36 -15.21 1.27
CA HIS A 190 10.15 -15.75 0.17
C HIS A 190 11.63 -15.93 0.52
N ALA A 191 12.12 -15.26 1.56
CA ALA A 191 13.50 -15.41 2.03
C ALA A 191 13.73 -16.82 2.60
N TYR A 192 12.76 -17.37 3.34
CA TYR A 192 12.85 -18.71 3.93
C TYR A 192 12.43 -19.86 3.01
N ALA A 193 11.85 -19.56 1.83
CA ALA A 193 11.43 -20.58 0.86
C ALA A 193 12.55 -20.99 -0.11
N ALA A 194 13.74 -20.40 0.02
CA ALA A 194 14.90 -20.63 -0.82
C ALA A 194 15.93 -21.63 -0.23
N ASP A 195 15.65 -22.18 0.96
CA ASP A 195 16.46 -23.23 1.63
C ASP A 195 15.83 -24.63 1.49
#